data_AF-A0A015JP66-F1
#
_entry.id   AF-A0A015JP66-F1
#
_cell.length_a   1.000
_cell.length_b   1.000
_cell.length_c   1.000
_cell.angle_alpha   90.00
_cell.angle_beta   90.00
_cell.angle_gamma   90.00
#
_symmetry.space_group_name_H-M   'P 1'
#
loop_
_entity.id
_entity.type
_entity.pdbx_description
1 polymer ?
#
loop_
_entity_poly.entity_id
_entity_poly.type
_entity_poly.pdbx_seq_one_letter_code
_entity_poly.pdbx_strand_id
1 'polypeptide(L)'
;MSVLQTASSAITPFFTSLASGDEVQSSTSNIGGGSVGGNIGVNLRPTHVNESCLEFLIMEMVDLMYRTTVDSENDKEAVYYKLEMLGYQVGQSLVERFTRDRPRFVDTLDVVKFICKDLWSIIFKKQIDNLKTNHRGVYVLQDNGFRWFLRMSTESGSEAAAKKAVPVT
;
A
#
# COMPACT_ATOMS: atom_id res chain seq x y z
N MET A 1 3.40 -9.18 33.72
CA MET A 1 1.95 -8.94 33.93
C MET A 1 1.86 -7.62 34.70
N SER A 2 1.39 -6.48 34.19
CA SER A 2 0.37 -6.24 33.19
C SER A 2 0.42 -4.76 32.79
N VAL A 3 1.02 -4.36 31.66
CA VAL A 3 0.81 -3.01 31.07
C VAL A 3 1.17 -2.97 29.56
N LEU A 4 0.60 -3.86 28.74
CA LEU A 4 0.81 -3.82 27.27
C LEU A 4 -0.48 -4.16 26.48
N GLN A 5 -1.64 -3.65 26.92
CA GLN A 5 -2.91 -4.01 26.28
C GLN A 5 -3.88 -2.86 25.97
N THR A 6 -3.41 -1.62 25.80
CA THR A 6 -4.34 -0.48 25.63
C THR A 6 -4.08 0.44 24.43
N ALA A 7 -3.44 -0.03 23.36
CA ALA A 7 -3.34 0.79 22.12
C ALA A 7 -3.69 0.06 20.81
N SER A 8 -4.22 -1.17 20.85
CA SER A 8 -4.54 -1.94 19.63
C SER A 8 -6.01 -1.86 19.19
N SER A 9 -6.85 -1.09 19.87
CA SER A 9 -8.32 -1.20 19.71
C SER A 9 -8.96 -0.13 18.83
N ALA A 10 -8.22 0.92 18.44
CA ALA A 10 -8.81 2.08 17.76
C ALA A 10 -8.72 2.04 16.22
N ILE A 11 -7.78 1.27 15.66
CA ILE A 11 -7.55 1.24 14.20
C ILE A 11 -8.45 0.20 13.51
N THR A 12 -8.76 -0.90 14.20
CA THR A 12 -9.63 -1.98 13.70
C THR A 12 -11.06 -1.52 13.37
N PRO A 13 -11.78 -0.76 14.23
CA PRO A 13 -13.17 -0.39 13.94
C PRO A 13 -13.31 0.64 12.81
N PHE A 14 -12.28 1.45 12.53
CA PHE A 14 -12.33 2.43 11.44
C PHE A 14 -12.40 1.74 10.07
N PHE A 15 -11.61 0.67 9.87
CA PHE A 15 -11.66 -0.12 8.64
C PHE A 15 -12.92 -0.99 8.53
N THR A 16 -13.46 -1.47 9.66
CA THR A 16 -14.71 -2.27 9.66
C THR A 16 -15.94 -1.40 9.42
N SER A 17 -16.00 -0.16 9.93
CA SER A 17 -17.17 0.73 9.74
C SER A 17 -17.31 1.22 8.29
N LEU A 18 -16.22 1.35 7.54
CA LEU A 18 -16.27 1.72 6.12
C LEU A 18 -16.84 0.57 5.24
N ALA A 19 -16.77 -0.67 5.72
CA ALA A 19 -17.36 -1.82 5.05
C ALA A 19 -18.88 -1.95 5.30
N SER A 20 -19.42 -1.20 6.27
CA SER A 20 -20.81 -1.25 6.72
C SER A 20 -21.48 0.11 6.52
N GLY A 21 -21.62 0.54 5.26
CA GLY A 21 -22.36 1.76 4.89
C GLY A 21 -23.77 1.42 4.39
N ASP A 22 -24.76 1.90 5.14
CA ASP A 22 -26.20 1.63 5.11
C ASP A 22 -26.93 1.64 3.75
N GLU A 23 -27.88 0.70 3.64
CA GLU A 23 -28.93 0.65 2.62
C GLU A 23 -29.94 1.80 2.82
N VAL A 24 -30.20 2.56 1.75
CA VAL A 24 -31.45 3.34 1.61
C VAL A 24 -32.20 2.79 0.40
N GLN A 25 -33.30 2.09 0.69
CA GLN A 25 -34.23 1.57 -0.30
C GLN A 25 -35.08 2.71 -0.89
N SER A 26 -35.14 2.82 -2.23
CA SER A 26 -36.32 3.37 -2.89
C SER A 26 -36.68 2.51 -4.11
N SER A 27 -37.85 1.89 -3.97
CA SER A 27 -38.61 1.02 -4.86
C SER A 27 -38.56 1.35 -6.36
N THR A 28 -38.43 0.31 -7.19
CA THR A 28 -39.23 0.16 -8.43
C THR A 28 -39.30 -1.30 -8.86
N SER A 29 -40.46 -1.66 -9.39
CA SER A 29 -41.01 -3.01 -9.58
C SER A 29 -40.56 -3.74 -10.86
N ASN A 30 -40.58 -5.08 -10.77
CA ASN A 30 -41.06 -6.09 -11.73
C ASN A 30 -40.08 -7.16 -12.31
N ILE A 31 -40.42 -8.41 -11.95
CA ILE A 31 -40.62 -9.65 -12.75
C ILE A 31 -39.40 -10.35 -13.39
N GLY A 32 -39.08 -11.54 -12.84
CA GLY A 32 -39.04 -12.80 -13.60
C GLY A 32 -37.68 -13.42 -13.95
N GLY A 33 -37.50 -14.69 -13.55
CA GLY A 33 -36.67 -15.67 -14.27
C GLY A 33 -35.39 -16.10 -13.55
N GLY A 34 -35.26 -17.39 -13.25
CA GLY A 34 -34.21 -17.93 -12.39
C GLY A 34 -32.85 -18.14 -13.06
N SER A 35 -31.81 -18.24 -12.23
CA SER A 35 -30.67 -19.15 -12.42
C SER A 35 -29.86 -19.23 -11.13
N VAL A 36 -29.67 -20.44 -10.62
CA VAL A 36 -28.84 -20.75 -9.46
C VAL A 36 -27.39 -20.83 -9.94
N GLY A 37 -26.57 -19.87 -9.51
CA GLY A 37 -25.15 -19.81 -9.81
C GLY A 37 -24.49 -18.71 -8.97
N GLY A 38 -24.30 -18.98 -7.68
CA GLY A 38 -23.76 -18.03 -6.71
C GLY A 38 -22.28 -17.73 -6.94
N ASN A 39 -21.97 -16.85 -7.89
CA ASN A 39 -20.74 -16.08 -7.86
C ASN A 39 -20.93 -14.97 -6.81
N ILE A 40 -20.27 -15.08 -5.65
CA ILE A 40 -20.04 -13.92 -4.77
C ILE A 40 -18.96 -13.06 -5.44
N GLY A 41 -19.30 -12.53 -6.61
CA GLY A 41 -18.59 -11.42 -7.22
C GLY A 41 -19.06 -10.17 -6.50
N VAL A 42 -18.36 -9.81 -5.43
CA VAL A 42 -18.49 -8.48 -4.82
C VAL A 42 -18.23 -7.45 -5.93
N ASN A 43 -19.30 -6.94 -6.54
CA ASN A 43 -19.25 -5.89 -7.54
C ASN A 43 -19.06 -4.56 -6.82
N LEU A 44 -17.85 -4.39 -6.25
CA LEU A 44 -17.46 -3.14 -5.63
C LEU A 44 -17.30 -2.11 -6.73
N ARG A 45 -18.23 -1.15 -6.78
CA ARG A 45 -18.07 0.07 -7.57
C ARG A 45 -16.72 0.71 -7.20
N PRO A 46 -15.87 1.08 -8.17
CA PRO A 46 -14.61 1.74 -7.86
C PRO A 46 -14.88 3.06 -7.13
N THR A 47 -14.52 3.11 -5.85
CA THR A 47 -14.52 4.35 -5.08
C THR A 47 -13.25 5.11 -5.44
N HIS A 48 -13.44 6.37 -5.81
CA HIS A 48 -12.33 7.26 -6.16
C HIS A 48 -12.09 8.19 -4.98
N VAL A 49 -10.85 8.26 -4.54
CA VAL A 49 -10.40 9.20 -3.49
C VAL A 49 -9.35 10.09 -4.13
N ASN A 50 -9.30 11.36 -3.71
CA ASN A 50 -8.26 12.27 -4.19
C ASN A 50 -6.89 11.76 -3.72
N GLU A 51 -5.91 11.80 -4.61
CA GLU A 51 -4.55 11.37 -4.33
C GLU A 51 -3.92 12.09 -3.13
N SER A 52 -4.21 13.37 -2.94
CA SER A 52 -3.69 14.14 -1.80
C SER A 52 -4.07 13.54 -0.45
N CYS A 53 -5.20 12.81 -0.36
CA CYS A 53 -5.58 12.13 0.88
C CYS A 53 -4.55 11.06 1.28
N LEU A 54 -4.01 10.32 0.31
CA LEU A 54 -2.99 9.31 0.56
C LEU A 54 -1.64 9.97 0.90
N GLU A 55 -1.29 11.07 0.22
CA GLU A 55 -0.06 11.82 0.50
C GLU A 55 -0.04 12.35 1.94
N PHE A 56 -1.13 12.98 2.39
CA PHE A 56 -1.26 13.47 3.76
C PHE A 56 -1.29 12.33 4.78
N LEU A 57 -1.98 11.23 4.46
CA LEU A 57 -2.00 10.04 5.32
C LEU A 57 -0.59 9.48 5.53
N ILE A 58 0.19 9.33 4.46
CA ILE A 58 1.56 8.78 4.55
C ILE A 58 2.46 9.74 5.34
N MET A 59 2.35 11.05 5.10
CA MET A 59 3.14 12.06 5.81
C MET A 59 2.86 12.03 7.32
N GLU A 60 1.58 12.06 7.71
CA GLU A 60 1.18 12.00 9.12
C GLU A 60 1.50 10.64 9.74
N MET A 61 1.38 9.54 9.00
CA MET A 61 1.73 8.21 9.50
C MET A 61 3.22 8.14 9.89
N VAL A 62 4.11 8.68 9.05
CA VAL A 62 5.55 8.70 9.34
C VAL A 62 5.85 9.62 10.53
N ASP A 63 5.25 10.82 10.59
CA ASP A 63 5.41 11.74 11.72
C ASP A 63 4.91 11.12 13.04
N LEU A 64 3.72 10.54 13.03
CA LEU A 64 3.13 9.87 14.18
C LEU A 64 4.01 8.71 14.66
N MET A 65 4.51 7.88 13.76
CA MET A 65 5.42 6.79 14.13
C MET A 65 6.69 7.34 14.79
N TYR A 66 7.27 8.40 14.25
CA TYR A 66 8.46 9.01 14.85
C TYR A 66 8.15 9.58 16.25
N ARG A 67 7.05 10.33 16.39
CA ARG A 67 6.66 10.98 17.65
C ARG A 67 6.25 10.02 18.76
N THR A 68 5.73 8.83 18.40
CA THR A 68 5.22 7.86 19.37
C THR A 68 6.24 6.80 19.77
N THR A 69 7.38 6.73 19.09
CA THR A 69 8.35 5.66 19.32
C THR A 69 9.75 6.14 19.64
N VAL A 70 10.12 7.38 19.30
CA VAL A 70 11.50 7.87 19.45
C VAL A 70 11.72 8.58 20.79
N ASP A 71 12.47 7.95 21.69
CA ASP A 71 13.09 8.56 22.87
C ASP A 71 14.65 8.53 22.80
N SER A 72 15.23 7.71 21.91
CA SER A 72 16.67 7.44 21.72
C SER A 72 17.03 6.97 20.29
N GLU A 73 18.32 6.84 19.93
CA GLU A 73 18.75 6.35 18.59
C GLU A 73 18.29 4.92 18.27
N ASN A 74 18.24 4.04 19.27
CA ASN A 74 17.78 2.66 19.12
C ASN A 74 16.30 2.56 18.68
N ASP A 75 15.55 3.66 18.86
CA ASP A 75 14.15 3.73 18.52
C ASP A 75 13.91 4.03 17.03
N LYS A 76 14.91 4.58 16.32
CA LYS A 76 14.80 4.81 14.87
C LYS A 76 14.67 3.49 14.12
N GLU A 77 15.44 2.47 14.50
CA GLU A 77 15.30 1.12 13.95
C GLU A 77 13.90 0.54 14.21
N ALA A 78 13.34 0.80 15.39
CA ALA A 78 11.98 0.40 15.71
C ALA A 78 10.91 1.12 14.85
N VAL A 79 11.11 2.41 14.54
CA VAL A 79 10.28 3.16 13.56
C VAL A 79 10.33 2.47 12.20
N TYR A 80 11.55 2.21 11.69
CA TYR A 80 11.74 1.60 10.37
C TYR A 80 11.06 0.24 10.28
N TYR A 81 11.28 -0.62 11.28
CA TYR A 81 10.65 -1.93 11.34
C TYR A 81 9.12 -1.85 11.35
N LYS A 82 8.53 -0.93 12.12
CA LYS A 82 7.07 -0.76 12.17
C LYS A 82 6.50 -0.29 10.82
N LEU A 83 7.16 0.67 10.18
CA LEU A 83 6.77 1.16 8.86
C LEU A 83 6.90 0.06 7.78
N GLU A 84 7.97 -0.74 7.85
CA GLU A 84 8.17 -1.89 6.96
C GLU A 84 7.06 -2.92 7.13
N MET A 85 6.69 -3.25 8.37
CA MET A 85 5.61 -4.20 8.65
C MET A 85 4.25 -3.73 8.11
N LEU A 86 3.95 -2.43 8.22
CA LEU A 86 2.74 -1.85 7.61
C LEU A 86 2.79 -1.96 6.08
N GLY A 87 3.92 -1.62 5.48
CA GLY A 87 4.15 -1.76 4.05
C GLY A 87 4.00 -3.20 3.56
N TYR A 88 4.51 -4.16 4.32
CA TYR A 88 4.40 -5.59 4.03
C TYR A 88 2.95 -6.06 4.02
N GLN A 89 2.16 -5.70 5.04
CA GLN A 89 0.74 -6.11 5.13
C GLN A 89 -0.10 -5.54 3.99
N VAL A 90 0.11 -4.26 3.66
CA VAL A 90 -0.55 -3.61 2.52
C VAL A 90 -0.11 -4.25 1.22
N GLY A 91 1.20 -4.46 1.04
CA GLY A 91 1.78 -5.11 -0.13
C GLY A 91 1.23 -6.52 -0.37
N GLN A 92 1.15 -7.34 0.67
CA GLN A 92 0.58 -8.69 0.59
C GLN A 92 -0.88 -8.63 0.13
N SER A 93 -1.70 -7.77 0.74
CA SER A 93 -3.12 -7.61 0.40
C SER A 93 -3.30 -7.15 -1.06
N LEU A 94 -2.45 -6.23 -1.54
CA LEU A 94 -2.48 -5.76 -2.92
C LEU A 94 -2.09 -6.86 -3.91
N VAL A 95 -1.01 -7.59 -3.62
CA VAL A 95 -0.55 -8.69 -4.48
C VAL A 95 -1.64 -9.75 -4.56
N GLU A 96 -2.18 -10.23 -3.44
CA GLU A 96 -3.28 -11.21 -3.42
C GLU A 96 -4.47 -10.76 -4.28
N ARG A 97 -4.88 -9.50 -4.16
CA ARG A 97 -5.97 -8.93 -4.94
C ARG A 97 -5.66 -8.87 -6.44
N PHE A 98 -4.48 -8.39 -6.83
CA PHE A 98 -4.14 -8.19 -8.24
C PHE A 98 -3.68 -9.47 -8.94
N THR A 99 -3.29 -10.51 -8.20
CA THR A 99 -2.89 -11.80 -8.78
C THR A 99 -4.01 -12.83 -8.79
N ARG A 100 -5.19 -12.51 -8.24
CA ARG A 100 -6.32 -13.45 -8.10
C ARG A 100 -6.65 -14.24 -9.37
N ASP A 101 -6.75 -13.55 -10.50
CA ASP A 101 -7.15 -14.15 -11.78
C ASP A 101 -5.95 -14.42 -12.70
N ARG A 102 -4.73 -14.37 -12.15
CA ARG A 102 -3.50 -14.64 -12.91
C ARG A 102 -3.02 -16.07 -12.69
N PRO A 103 -2.38 -16.68 -13.70
CA PRO A 103 -1.64 -17.92 -13.51
C PRO A 103 -0.61 -17.77 -12.37
N ARG A 104 -0.38 -18.84 -11.62
CA ARG A 104 0.63 -18.87 -10.56
C ARG A 104 1.99 -18.52 -11.16
N PHE A 105 2.74 -17.62 -10.52
CA PHE A 105 4.12 -17.36 -10.91
C PHE A 105 4.96 -18.62 -10.71
N VAL A 106 5.63 -19.04 -11.78
CA VAL A 106 6.54 -20.19 -11.77
C VAL A 106 7.97 -19.72 -11.54
N ASP A 107 8.36 -18.65 -12.23
CA ASP A 107 9.72 -18.12 -12.20
C ASP A 107 9.80 -16.72 -11.60
N THR A 108 10.93 -16.39 -10.96
CA THR A 108 11.21 -15.06 -10.42
C THR A 108 11.11 -13.96 -11.47
N LEU A 109 11.45 -14.28 -12.72
CA LEU A 109 11.36 -13.35 -13.84
C LEU A 109 9.92 -12.87 -14.06
N ASP A 110 8.94 -13.77 -13.93
CA ASP A 110 7.52 -13.42 -14.09
C ASP A 110 7.01 -12.57 -12.92
N VAL A 111 7.51 -12.82 -11.71
CA VAL A 111 7.26 -11.96 -10.55
C VAL A 111 7.79 -10.55 -10.81
N VAL A 112 9.02 -10.42 -11.30
CA VAL A 112 9.63 -9.11 -11.58
C VAL A 112 8.88 -8.37 -12.69
N LYS A 113 8.48 -9.06 -13.76
CA LYS A 113 7.64 -8.46 -14.81
C LYS A 113 6.32 -7.94 -14.25
N PHE A 114 5.65 -8.73 -13.41
CA PHE A 114 4.41 -8.33 -12.76
C PHE A 114 4.61 -7.07 -11.92
N ILE A 115 5.66 -7.01 -11.10
CA ILE A 115 5.96 -5.84 -10.28
C ILE A 115 6.21 -4.61 -11.16
N CYS A 116 7.12 -4.72 -12.15
CA CYS A 116 7.57 -3.57 -12.94
C CYS A 116 6.51 -3.03 -13.91
N LYS A 117 5.63 -3.89 -14.44
CA LYS A 117 4.67 -3.49 -15.49
C LYS A 117 3.26 -3.33 -14.96
N ASP A 118 2.77 -4.28 -14.19
CA ASP A 118 1.38 -4.28 -13.76
C ASP A 118 1.24 -3.53 -12.43
N LEU A 119 1.91 -4.01 -11.38
CA LEU A 119 1.72 -3.50 -10.03
C LEU A 119 2.12 -2.02 -9.94
N TRP A 120 3.29 -1.66 -10.49
CA TRP A 120 3.76 -0.27 -10.49
C TRP A 120 2.79 0.66 -11.24
N SER A 121 2.32 0.25 -12.42
CA SER A 121 1.37 1.04 -13.21
C SER A 121 0.01 1.18 -12.54
N ILE A 122 -0.45 0.15 -11.82
CA ILE A 122 -1.72 0.20 -11.09
C ILE A 122 -1.65 1.20 -9.94
N ILE A 123 -0.57 1.14 -9.14
CA ILE A 123 -0.42 1.91 -7.90
C ILE A 123 0.04 3.34 -8.18
N PHE A 124 1.11 3.51 -8.96
CA PHE A 124 1.78 4.80 -9.15
C PHE A 124 1.42 5.49 -10.46
N LYS A 125 0.59 4.84 -11.30
CA LYS A 125 0.21 5.34 -12.63
C LYS A 125 1.42 5.64 -13.51
N LYS A 126 2.52 4.91 -13.31
CA LYS A 126 3.74 4.97 -14.09
C LYS A 126 4.43 3.61 -14.15
N GLN A 127 5.29 3.44 -15.15
CA GLN A 127 6.17 2.27 -15.24
C GLN A 127 7.45 2.52 -14.42
N ILE A 128 8.16 1.45 -14.08
CA ILE A 128 9.51 1.53 -13.52
C ILE A 128 10.46 2.16 -14.54
N ASP A 129 11.28 3.12 -14.09
CA ASP A 129 12.18 3.87 -14.97
C ASP A 129 13.42 3.06 -15.38
N ASN A 130 13.96 2.26 -14.47
CA ASN A 130 15.11 1.40 -14.75
C ASN A 130 15.00 0.06 -14.01
N LEU A 131 15.32 -1.03 -14.71
CA LEU A 131 15.48 -2.35 -14.12
C LEU A 131 16.87 -2.86 -14.47
N LYS A 132 17.71 -3.04 -13.45
CA LYS A 132 19.02 -3.68 -13.59
C LYS A 132 18.95 -5.10 -13.03
N THR A 133 19.64 -6.02 -13.67
CA THR A 133 19.72 -7.42 -13.22
C THR A 133 21.17 -7.88 -13.14
N ASN A 134 21.42 -8.91 -12.35
CA ASN A 134 22.71 -9.58 -12.30
C ASN A 134 22.53 -11.08 -12.62
N HIS A 135 23.58 -11.71 -13.15
CA HIS A 135 23.60 -13.17 -13.41
C HIS A 135 23.38 -14.02 -12.15
N ARG A 136 23.54 -13.43 -10.97
CA ARG A 136 23.24 -14.05 -9.66
C ARG A 136 21.76 -13.95 -9.24
N GLY A 137 20.86 -13.46 -10.10
CA GLY A 137 19.44 -13.35 -9.78
C GLY A 137 19.08 -12.15 -8.90
N VAL A 138 19.93 -11.12 -8.85
CA VAL A 138 19.63 -9.86 -8.16
C VAL A 138 18.96 -8.89 -9.12
N TYR A 139 17.86 -8.28 -8.71
CA TYR A 139 17.10 -7.29 -9.47
C TYR A 139 17.08 -5.97 -8.71
N VAL A 140 17.39 -4.87 -9.41
CA VAL A 140 17.39 -3.52 -8.85
C VAL A 140 16.40 -2.69 -9.67
N LEU A 141 15.34 -2.25 -9.00
CA LEU A 141 14.31 -1.41 -9.57
C LEU A 141 14.60 0.04 -9.18
N GLN A 142 14.63 0.93 -10.16
CA GLN A 142 14.82 2.36 -9.95
C GLN A 142 13.57 3.11 -10.35
N ASP A 143 13.08 3.93 -9.43
CA ASP A 143 12.01 4.88 -9.63
C ASP A 143 12.59 6.29 -9.42
N ASN A 144 12.55 7.10 -10.45
CA ASN A 144 12.90 8.51 -10.41
C ASN A 144 11.64 9.34 -10.20
N GLY A 145 11.64 10.18 -9.15
CA GLY A 145 10.47 10.99 -8.81
C GLY A 145 9.32 10.13 -8.30
N PHE A 146 9.56 9.44 -7.18
CA PHE A 146 8.55 8.62 -6.52
C PHE A 146 7.29 9.46 -6.24
N ARG A 147 6.16 9.04 -6.82
CA ARG A 147 4.98 9.89 -7.00
C ARG A 147 4.48 10.45 -5.66
N TRP A 148 4.43 9.61 -4.64
CA TRP A 148 3.94 10.00 -3.31
C TRP A 148 4.89 10.95 -2.56
N PHE A 149 6.17 11.04 -2.95
CA PHE A 149 7.14 11.95 -2.34
C PHE A 149 7.29 13.26 -3.12
N LEU A 150 6.70 13.37 -4.31
CA LEU A 150 6.91 14.51 -5.19
C LEU A 150 6.42 15.84 -4.58
N ARG A 151 5.42 15.78 -3.70
CA ARG A 151 4.86 16.93 -2.98
C ARG A 151 5.47 17.14 -1.59
N MET A 152 6.33 16.22 -1.13
CA MET A 152 6.98 16.36 0.16
C MET A 152 8.12 17.37 0.05
N SER A 153 8.07 18.38 0.90
CA SER A 153 9.15 19.35 1.06
C SER A 153 10.05 18.90 2.21
N THR A 154 11.35 19.04 2.04
CA THR A 154 12.33 18.84 3.12
C THR A 154 12.96 20.17 3.47
N GLU A 155 13.35 20.35 4.73
CA GLU A 155 13.97 21.59 5.23
C GLU A 155 15.20 22.00 4.40
N SER A 156 15.97 21.02 3.92
CA SER A 156 17.15 21.22 3.09
C SER A 156 16.89 21.22 1.58
N GLY A 157 15.64 21.09 1.14
CA GLY A 157 15.26 20.90 -0.28
C GLY A 157 15.46 19.46 -0.79
N SER A 158 14.74 19.13 -1.87
CA SER A 158 14.64 17.77 -2.43
C SER A 158 16.00 17.19 -2.86
N GLU A 159 16.90 18.02 -3.42
CA GLU A 159 18.22 17.58 -3.88
C GLU A 159 19.14 17.17 -2.72
N ALA A 160 19.10 17.90 -1.60
CA ALA A 160 19.90 17.58 -0.43
C ALA A 160 19.37 16.33 0.31
N ALA A 161 18.05 16.14 0.33
CA ALA A 161 17.44 14.94 0.88
C ALA A 161 17.81 13.68 0.07
N ALA A 162 17.81 13.78 -1.27
CA ALA A 162 18.22 12.67 -2.14
C ALA A 162 19.68 12.25 -1.90
N LYS A 163 20.59 13.20 -1.62
CA LYS A 163 22.00 12.92 -1.29
C LYS A 163 22.18 12.23 0.06
N LYS A 164 21.26 12.46 1.02
CA LYS A 164 21.27 11.82 2.35
C LYS A 164 20.57 10.47 2.37
N ALA A 165 19.78 10.13 1.35
CA ALA A 165 19.10 8.85 1.28
C ALA A 165 20.14 7.72 1.12
N VAL A 166 20.26 6.87 2.14
CA VAL A 166 21.12 5.68 2.11
C VAL A 166 20.24 4.47 1.77
N PRO A 167 20.67 3.58 0.87
CA PRO A 167 19.96 2.32 0.66
C PRO A 167 19.91 1.55 1.98
N VAL A 168 18.72 1.15 2.39
CA VAL A 168 18.53 0.25 3.54
C VAL A 168 19.04 -1.13 3.09
N THR A 169 20.12 -1.60 3.72
CA THR A 169 20.81 -2.86 3.41
C THR A 169 20.32 -4.01 4.27
#